data_AF-A0A9Q0F7N2-F1
#
_entry.id   AF-A0A9Q0F7N2-F1
#
_cell.length_a   1.000
_cell.length_b   1.000
_cell.length_c   1.000
_cell.angle_alpha   90.00
_cell.angle_beta   90.00
_cell.angle_gamma   90.00
#
_symmetry.space_group_name_H-M   'P 1'
#
loop_
_entity.id
_entity.type
_entity.pdbx_description
1 polymer ?
#
loop_
_entity_poly.entity_id
_entity_poly.type
_entity_poly.pdbx_seq_one_letter_code
_entity_poly.pdbx_strand_id
1 'polypeptide(L)'
;MEPIIHFNSTSLVKPSSSYPANGSLLPRRIDLTPFDLQLLPAGYIQRGLLFNKPTPKQLEELTGNSVINHLRDSLSRTLGIFTPLAGRLAITEHRDDNTRSFYVDCNGDGAQFIDAAAPGVTVAQILEPYVPEVVYSLLPMEGVRNFEGVSKPLLVVQVTELEDGVFVGVAVNHAIADGVAFWHFMNTWSEISRSPILSAGPHHHQELLSQPVPVFGQWFLDGIERPIRIPADSLYQRTTGTSNSAPWQVRIFHFTKESIAALKAQANAESNSIGGNSSVSISSLQAILALFWRSITRSKRLEAHLEKTLCNVTMNVRQRLRPQLPDKYFGNAIIIESATATASELLEHGLGWAAMQINKMIALQTDEEIKKKLKALVDRPPQALKLVQPARSNITRLIFGSSPWFDVYGNDFGWGKPITVRSGRGKALDGKIISFPGAGEHGSVDIHACLKPEILQALENDTEFMEAISTL
;
A
#
# COMPACT_ATOMS: atom_id res chain seq x y z
N MET A 1 -31.31 -1.85 2.86
CA MET A 1 -30.65 -3.10 3.29
C MET A 1 -29.22 -2.99 2.85
N GLU A 2 -28.26 -3.21 3.76
CA GLU A 2 -26.85 -3.34 3.33
C GLU A 2 -26.72 -4.53 2.37
N PRO A 3 -25.91 -4.44 1.30
CA PRO A 3 -25.74 -5.55 0.37
C PRO A 3 -25.17 -6.77 1.10
N ILE A 4 -25.81 -7.92 0.95
CA ILE A 4 -25.35 -9.17 1.56
C ILE A 4 -24.28 -9.77 0.65
N ILE A 5 -23.07 -9.94 1.17
CA ILE A 5 -22.03 -10.72 0.50
C ILE A 5 -22.24 -12.19 0.86
N HIS A 6 -22.38 -13.02 -0.17
CA HIS A 6 -22.44 -14.47 -0.06
C HIS A 6 -21.04 -15.05 -0.26
N PHE A 7 -20.50 -15.70 0.77
CA PHE A 7 -19.25 -16.44 0.66
C PHE A 7 -19.54 -17.86 0.17
N ASN A 8 -19.17 -18.15 -1.07
CA ASN A 8 -19.46 -19.43 -1.72
C ASN A 8 -18.49 -20.51 -1.25
N SER A 9 -17.19 -20.20 -1.25
CA SER A 9 -16.16 -21.13 -0.78
C SER A 9 -14.89 -20.41 -0.29
N THR A 10 -14.09 -21.13 0.49
CA THR A 10 -12.77 -20.69 0.93
C THR A 10 -11.81 -21.87 0.81
N SER A 11 -10.65 -21.64 0.21
CA SER A 11 -9.66 -22.68 -0.07
C SER A 11 -8.24 -22.16 0.12
N LEU A 12 -7.27 -23.08 0.18
CA LEU A 12 -5.85 -22.74 0.13
C LEU A 12 -5.30 -23.05 -1.27
N VAL A 13 -4.67 -22.06 -1.88
CA VAL A 13 -3.97 -22.17 -3.16
C VAL A 13 -2.49 -22.33 -2.87
N LYS A 14 -1.97 -23.53 -3.16
CA LYS A 14 -0.56 -23.85 -2.99
C LYS A 14 0.25 -23.47 -4.23
N PRO A 15 1.55 -23.17 -4.09
CA PRO A 15 2.42 -22.98 -5.24
C PRO A 15 2.42 -24.25 -6.11
N SER A 16 2.40 -24.08 -7.43
CA SER A 16 2.56 -25.22 -8.34
C SER A 16 3.96 -25.83 -8.15
N SER A 17 4.05 -27.16 -8.08
CA SER A 17 5.28 -27.93 -7.79
C SER A 17 6.39 -27.80 -8.85
N SER A 18 6.21 -26.94 -9.84
CA SER A 18 7.10 -26.73 -10.97
C SER A 18 8.29 -25.81 -10.68
N TYR A 19 8.39 -25.20 -9.50
CA TYR A 19 9.48 -24.26 -9.15
C TYR A 19 10.21 -24.68 -7.85
N PRO A 20 11.56 -24.65 -7.78
CA PRO A 20 12.52 -23.96 -8.66
C PRO A 20 13.37 -24.92 -9.53
N ALA A 21 13.52 -24.60 -10.82
CA ALA A 21 14.32 -25.40 -11.76
C ALA A 21 15.78 -24.91 -11.92
N ASN A 22 16.25 -23.95 -11.10
CA ASN A 22 17.65 -23.53 -11.07
C ASN A 22 18.10 -23.32 -9.63
N GLY A 23 18.62 -24.38 -8.99
CA GLY A 23 19.74 -24.39 -8.02
C GLY A 23 19.86 -23.38 -6.86
N SER A 24 19.05 -22.33 -6.76
CA SER A 24 18.96 -21.48 -5.58
C SER A 24 17.97 -22.15 -4.65
N LEU A 25 18.50 -22.66 -3.54
CA LEU A 25 17.69 -23.04 -2.38
C LEU A 25 16.92 -21.79 -1.99
N LEU A 26 15.64 -21.69 -2.38
CA LEU A 26 14.76 -20.65 -1.86
C LEU A 26 14.87 -20.67 -0.33
N PRO A 27 15.06 -19.52 0.33
CA PRO A 27 15.28 -19.51 1.75
C PRO A 27 14.05 -20.08 2.45
N ARG A 28 14.20 -21.26 3.07
CA ARG A 28 13.15 -21.87 3.90
C ARG A 28 12.70 -20.92 5.02
N ARG A 29 13.59 -20.02 5.45
CA ARG A 29 13.37 -19.03 6.49
C ARG A 29 13.84 -17.65 6.04
N ILE A 30 12.97 -16.64 6.18
CA ILE A 30 13.30 -15.22 5.98
C ILE A 30 13.12 -14.48 7.30
N ASP A 31 14.21 -14.13 7.98
CA ASP A 31 14.15 -13.31 9.19
C ASP A 31 13.69 -11.89 8.84
N LEU A 32 12.83 -11.33 9.69
CA LEU A 32 12.33 -9.97 9.49
C LEU A 32 13.45 -8.95 9.69
N THR A 33 13.57 -8.03 8.74
CA THR A 33 14.51 -6.92 8.76
C THR A 33 14.00 -5.78 9.67
N PRO A 34 14.84 -4.77 9.98
CA PRO A 34 14.37 -3.56 10.67
C PRO A 34 13.19 -2.87 9.97
N PHE A 35 13.14 -2.93 8.62
CA PHE A 35 12.03 -2.38 7.84
C PHE A 35 10.72 -3.11 8.07
N ASP A 36 10.77 -4.42 8.29
CA ASP A 36 9.62 -5.30 8.46
C ASP A 36 9.03 -5.17 9.87
N LEU A 37 9.90 -5.13 10.89
CA LEU A 37 9.50 -5.11 12.30
C LEU A 37 8.65 -3.88 12.66
N GLN A 38 8.94 -2.71 12.08
CA GLN A 38 8.16 -1.49 12.33
C GLN A 38 6.69 -1.61 11.86
N LEU A 39 6.42 -2.55 10.94
CA LEU A 39 5.12 -2.76 10.33
C LEU A 39 4.30 -3.86 11.02
N LEU A 40 4.87 -4.61 11.96
CA LEU A 40 4.13 -5.62 12.73
C LEU A 40 2.83 -5.11 13.36
N PRO A 41 2.75 -3.89 13.94
CA PRO A 41 1.50 -3.35 14.50
C PRO A 41 0.54 -2.77 13.47
N ALA A 42 0.97 -2.60 12.21
CA ALA A 42 0.12 -2.10 11.13
C ALA A 42 -0.84 -3.19 10.64
N GLY A 43 -1.75 -2.83 9.74
CA GLY A 43 -2.64 -3.78 9.07
C GLY A 43 -2.04 -4.33 7.78
N TYR A 44 -2.72 -5.30 7.19
CA TYR A 44 -2.42 -5.82 5.86
C TYR A 44 -2.54 -4.71 4.80
N ILE A 45 -1.73 -4.77 3.75
CA ILE A 45 -1.97 -4.00 2.52
C ILE A 45 -3.21 -4.58 1.86
N GLN A 46 -4.28 -3.80 1.76
CA GLN A 46 -5.52 -4.21 1.09
C GLN A 46 -5.74 -3.37 -0.17
N ARG A 47 -5.82 -4.01 -1.35
CA ARG A 47 -6.18 -3.37 -2.62
C ARG A 47 -7.20 -4.21 -3.35
N GLY A 48 -8.13 -3.55 -4.02
CA GLY A 48 -9.14 -4.18 -4.85
C GLY A 48 -9.13 -3.60 -6.24
N LEU A 49 -9.24 -4.46 -7.24
CA LEU A 49 -9.36 -4.07 -8.65
C LEU A 49 -10.78 -4.42 -9.12
N LEU A 50 -11.50 -3.42 -9.65
CA LEU A 50 -12.83 -3.59 -10.20
C LEU A 50 -12.74 -3.82 -11.71
N PHE A 51 -13.46 -4.81 -12.23
CA PHE A 51 -13.52 -5.15 -13.65
C PHE A 51 -14.96 -5.22 -14.14
N ASN A 52 -15.15 -5.01 -15.43
CA ASN A 52 -16.38 -5.42 -16.10
C ASN A 52 -16.49 -6.95 -16.07
N LYS A 53 -17.73 -7.44 -16.13
CA LYS A 53 -17.97 -8.88 -16.30
C LYS A 53 -17.41 -9.34 -17.65
N PRO A 54 -16.70 -10.48 -17.73
CA PRO A 54 -16.25 -11.01 -19.00
C PRO A 54 -17.44 -11.30 -19.92
N THR A 55 -17.28 -10.99 -21.21
CA THR A 55 -18.24 -11.40 -22.24
C THR A 55 -18.28 -12.92 -22.37
N PRO A 56 -19.36 -13.51 -22.94
CA PRO A 56 -19.43 -14.97 -23.13
C PRO A 56 -18.20 -15.54 -23.87
N LYS A 57 -17.74 -14.84 -24.92
CA LYS A 57 -16.55 -15.23 -25.66
C LYS A 57 -15.27 -15.19 -24.81
N GLN A 58 -15.08 -14.12 -24.04
CA GLN A 58 -13.92 -14.03 -23.14
C GLN A 58 -13.97 -15.13 -22.06
N LEU A 59 -15.16 -15.45 -21.55
CA LEU A 59 -15.33 -16.50 -20.56
C LEU A 59 -14.95 -17.89 -21.10
N GLU A 60 -15.27 -18.18 -22.37
CA GLU A 60 -14.83 -19.42 -23.06
C GLU A 60 -13.31 -19.53 -23.20
N GLU A 61 -12.60 -18.40 -23.24
CA GLU A 61 -11.13 -18.36 -23.31
C GLU A 61 -10.47 -18.57 -21.92
N LEU A 62 -11.23 -18.44 -20.82
CA LEU A 62 -10.74 -18.64 -19.46
C LEU A 62 -10.72 -20.11 -19.07
N THR A 63 -9.78 -20.46 -18.20
CA THR A 63 -9.62 -21.84 -17.70
C THR A 63 -10.89 -22.32 -17.00
N GLY A 64 -11.45 -23.43 -17.49
CA GLY A 64 -12.68 -24.02 -16.94
C GLY A 64 -13.92 -23.12 -17.13
N ASN A 65 -13.91 -22.21 -18.10
CA ASN A 65 -14.98 -21.25 -18.39
C ASN A 65 -15.43 -20.47 -17.15
N SER A 66 -14.49 -20.17 -16.25
CA SER A 66 -14.77 -19.58 -14.94
C SER A 66 -13.65 -18.63 -14.52
N VAL A 67 -14.02 -17.40 -14.18
CA VAL A 67 -13.10 -16.41 -13.62
C VAL A 67 -12.44 -16.95 -12.34
N ILE A 68 -13.23 -17.60 -11.49
CA ILE A 68 -12.78 -18.17 -10.23
C ILE A 68 -11.71 -19.24 -10.45
N ASN A 69 -11.96 -20.24 -11.31
CA ASN A 69 -10.99 -21.30 -11.57
C ASN A 69 -9.75 -20.76 -12.26
N HIS A 70 -9.92 -19.87 -13.25
CA HIS A 70 -8.81 -19.24 -13.95
C HIS A 70 -7.87 -18.46 -13.04
N LEU A 71 -8.42 -17.60 -12.17
CA LEU A 71 -7.65 -16.84 -11.19
C LEU A 71 -6.98 -17.74 -10.14
N ARG A 72 -7.66 -18.81 -9.72
CA ARG A 72 -7.09 -19.79 -8.77
C ARG A 72 -5.87 -20.50 -9.37
N ASP A 73 -5.96 -20.93 -10.62
CA ASP A 73 -4.89 -21.65 -11.32
C ASP A 73 -3.71 -20.74 -11.66
N SER A 74 -3.97 -19.51 -12.12
CA SER A 74 -2.90 -18.52 -12.35
C SER A 74 -2.22 -18.09 -11.04
N LEU A 75 -2.97 -18.00 -9.93
CA LEU A 75 -2.41 -17.70 -8.62
C LEU A 75 -1.46 -18.82 -8.15
N SER A 76 -1.84 -20.09 -8.32
CA SER A 76 -0.98 -21.23 -7.97
C SER A 76 0.38 -21.17 -8.68
N ARG A 77 0.37 -20.86 -9.98
CA ARG A 77 1.61 -20.67 -10.77
C ARG A 77 2.43 -19.48 -10.28
N THR A 78 1.77 -18.35 -10.02
CA THR A 78 2.43 -17.13 -9.53
C THR A 78 3.06 -17.33 -8.15
N LEU A 79 2.42 -18.09 -7.25
CA LEU A 79 2.97 -18.42 -5.94
C LEU A 79 4.25 -19.26 -6.02
N GLY A 80 4.46 -20.01 -7.10
CA GLY A 80 5.74 -20.69 -7.36
C GLY A 80 6.90 -19.73 -7.57
N ILE A 81 6.62 -18.49 -7.98
CA ILE A 81 7.60 -17.40 -8.14
C ILE A 81 7.69 -16.57 -6.87
N PHE A 82 6.56 -16.26 -6.23
CA PHE A 82 6.45 -15.46 -5.01
C PHE A 82 6.29 -16.33 -3.75
N THR A 83 7.20 -17.27 -3.55
CA THR A 83 7.07 -18.31 -2.51
C THR A 83 6.88 -17.79 -1.08
N PRO A 84 7.44 -16.63 -0.64
CA PRO A 84 7.15 -16.11 0.70
C PRO A 84 5.66 -15.81 0.93
N LEU A 85 4.89 -15.47 -0.11
CA LEU A 85 3.45 -15.20 0.00
C LEU A 85 2.63 -16.46 0.32
N ALA A 86 3.16 -17.64 0.00
CA ALA A 86 2.56 -18.93 0.35
C ALA A 86 3.04 -19.46 1.71
N GLY A 87 3.94 -18.76 2.40
CA GLY A 87 4.49 -19.15 3.70
C GLY A 87 3.61 -18.76 4.90
N ARG A 88 4.20 -18.79 6.09
CA ARG A 88 3.59 -18.37 7.36
C ARG A 88 4.51 -17.43 8.13
N LEU A 89 3.94 -16.44 8.82
CA LEU A 89 4.72 -15.70 9.82
C LEU A 89 4.91 -16.64 11.02
N ALA A 90 6.12 -16.70 11.56
CA ALA A 90 6.47 -17.55 12.67
C ALA A 90 7.27 -16.77 13.71
N ILE A 91 7.23 -17.27 14.95
CA ILE A 91 7.93 -16.68 16.10
C ILE A 91 8.95 -17.69 16.63
N THR A 92 10.12 -17.20 17.00
CA THR A 92 11.06 -17.90 17.89
C THR A 92 11.01 -17.22 19.26
N GLU A 93 10.65 -17.96 20.31
CA GLU A 93 10.68 -17.48 21.69
C GLU A 93 12.09 -17.70 22.29
N HIS A 94 12.72 -16.62 22.77
CA HIS A 94 14.05 -16.64 23.40
C HIS A 94 13.89 -16.49 24.91
N ARG A 95 13.92 -17.62 25.61
CA ARG A 95 13.64 -17.69 27.06
C ARG A 95 14.78 -17.15 27.93
N ASP A 96 15.97 -17.07 27.37
CA ASP A 96 17.20 -16.58 28.00
C ASP A 96 17.12 -15.09 28.37
N ASP A 97 16.41 -14.28 27.58
CA ASP A 97 16.32 -12.83 27.76
C ASP A 97 14.87 -12.28 27.68
N ASN A 98 13.87 -13.17 27.67
CA ASN A 98 12.45 -12.84 27.52
C ASN A 98 12.14 -12.00 26.26
N THR A 99 12.80 -12.34 25.16
CA THR A 99 12.58 -11.73 23.85
C THR A 99 11.98 -12.73 22.87
N ARG A 100 11.55 -12.21 21.73
CA ARG A 100 11.07 -13.01 20.60
C ARG A 100 11.60 -12.45 19.30
N SER A 101 11.75 -13.30 18.30
CA SER A 101 12.06 -12.88 16.94
C SER A 101 11.02 -13.42 15.96
N PHE A 102 10.81 -12.67 14.87
CA PHE A 102 9.85 -13.00 13.83
C PHE A 102 10.59 -13.39 12.55
N TYR A 103 10.03 -14.36 11.83
CA TYR A 103 10.51 -14.79 10.52
C TYR A 103 9.36 -15.30 9.66
N VAL A 104 9.55 -15.35 8.35
CA VAL A 104 8.67 -16.05 7.42
C VAL A 104 9.20 -17.46 7.23
N ASP A 105 8.38 -18.45 7.57
CA ASP A 105 8.58 -19.85 7.16
C ASP A 105 8.02 -20.03 5.76
N CYS A 106 8.89 -20.19 4.76
CA CYS A 106 8.52 -20.39 3.36
C CYS A 106 8.13 -21.85 3.12
N ASN A 107 7.16 -22.33 3.89
CA ASN A 107 6.73 -23.74 3.93
C ASN A 107 5.78 -24.14 2.79
N GLY A 108 5.32 -23.19 1.99
CA GLY A 108 4.42 -23.45 0.86
C GLY A 108 3.01 -23.90 1.26
N ASP A 109 2.56 -23.59 2.49
CA ASP A 109 1.22 -23.93 2.97
C ASP A 109 0.09 -23.28 2.13
N GLY A 110 0.42 -22.25 1.37
CA GLY A 110 -0.44 -21.64 0.36
C GLY A 110 -1.10 -20.33 0.83
N ALA A 111 -1.62 -19.60 -0.14
CA ALA A 111 -2.43 -18.40 0.08
C ALA A 111 -3.91 -18.76 0.25
N GLN A 112 -4.67 -17.97 0.98
CA GLN A 112 -6.11 -18.17 1.08
C GLN A 112 -6.82 -17.55 -0.11
N PHE A 113 -7.76 -18.29 -0.71
CA PHE A 113 -8.57 -17.85 -1.82
C PHE A 113 -10.05 -17.98 -1.46
N ILE A 114 -10.78 -16.88 -1.55
CA ILE A 114 -12.18 -16.73 -1.21
C ILE A 114 -12.96 -16.46 -2.49
N ASP A 115 -13.97 -17.29 -2.75
CA ASP A 115 -14.96 -17.11 -3.79
C ASP A 115 -16.24 -16.56 -3.14
N ALA A 116 -16.70 -15.42 -3.63
CA ALA A 116 -17.86 -14.73 -3.11
C ALA A 116 -18.73 -14.17 -4.24
N ALA A 117 -19.99 -13.87 -3.91
CA ALA A 117 -20.92 -13.17 -4.76
C ALA A 117 -21.62 -12.05 -3.97
N ALA A 118 -21.88 -10.93 -4.62
CA ALA A 118 -22.63 -9.81 -4.06
C ALA A 118 -23.73 -9.38 -5.05
N PRO A 119 -24.79 -10.20 -5.20
CA PRO A 119 -25.92 -9.86 -6.06
C PRO A 119 -26.56 -8.57 -5.56
N GLY A 120 -26.84 -7.63 -6.47
CA GLY A 120 -27.33 -6.28 -6.15
C GLY A 120 -26.25 -5.22 -5.90
N VAL A 121 -24.96 -5.59 -5.89
CA VAL A 121 -23.85 -4.61 -5.94
C VAL A 121 -23.44 -4.40 -7.39
N THR A 122 -23.39 -3.15 -7.85
CA THR A 122 -23.03 -2.82 -9.23
C THR A 122 -21.66 -2.13 -9.32
N VAL A 123 -21.05 -2.19 -10.50
CA VAL A 123 -19.86 -1.42 -10.87
C VAL A 123 -20.09 0.07 -10.61
N ALA A 124 -21.24 0.60 -11.03
CA ALA A 124 -21.59 2.01 -10.86
C ALA A 124 -21.59 2.46 -9.39
N GLN A 125 -22.14 1.64 -8.49
CA GLN A 125 -22.11 1.93 -7.05
C GLN A 125 -20.68 2.03 -6.52
N ILE A 126 -19.78 1.13 -6.93
CA ILE A 126 -18.38 1.14 -6.47
C ILE A 126 -17.61 2.37 -7.01
N LEU A 127 -18.03 2.88 -8.17
CA LEU A 127 -17.44 4.06 -8.82
C LEU A 127 -17.88 5.40 -8.20
N GLU A 128 -18.82 5.39 -7.25
CA GLU A 128 -19.19 6.59 -6.50
C GLU A 128 -17.94 7.30 -5.93
N PRO A 129 -17.87 8.63 -6.02
CA PRO A 129 -16.65 9.33 -5.64
C PRO A 129 -16.46 9.37 -4.10
N TYR A 130 -17.51 9.16 -3.31
CA TYR A 130 -17.38 8.67 -1.93
C TYR A 130 -17.39 7.15 -1.93
N VAL A 131 -16.32 6.53 -1.40
CA VAL A 131 -16.19 5.07 -1.38
C VAL A 131 -17.31 4.46 -0.53
N PRO A 132 -18.20 3.64 -1.12
CA PRO A 132 -19.29 3.03 -0.37
C PRO A 132 -18.81 1.99 0.64
N GLU A 133 -19.58 1.80 1.71
CA GLU A 133 -19.25 0.87 2.79
C GLU A 133 -19.03 -0.58 2.32
N VAL A 134 -19.83 -1.00 1.32
CA VAL A 134 -19.75 -2.36 0.77
C VAL A 134 -18.36 -2.70 0.22
N VAL A 135 -17.59 -1.70 -0.26
CA VAL A 135 -16.23 -1.91 -0.79
C VAL A 135 -15.31 -2.54 0.25
N TYR A 136 -15.47 -2.23 1.53
CA TYR A 136 -14.63 -2.79 2.59
C TYR A 136 -14.93 -4.27 2.84
N SER A 137 -16.18 -4.68 2.63
CA SER A 137 -16.58 -6.09 2.72
C SER A 137 -16.13 -6.91 1.49
N LEU A 138 -15.78 -6.25 0.38
CA LEU A 138 -15.15 -6.88 -0.79
C LEU A 138 -13.64 -7.11 -0.63
N LEU A 139 -13.05 -6.66 0.48
CA LEU A 139 -11.61 -6.74 0.75
C LEU A 139 -11.32 -7.65 1.95
N PRO A 140 -10.46 -8.66 1.82
CA PRO A 140 -10.17 -9.57 2.91
C PRO A 140 -9.27 -8.92 3.97
N MET A 141 -9.25 -9.48 5.19
CA MET A 141 -8.34 -9.10 6.28
C MET A 141 -8.55 -7.69 6.87
N GLU A 142 -9.78 -7.17 6.83
CA GLU A 142 -10.08 -5.90 7.50
C GLU A 142 -9.86 -6.01 9.02
N GLY A 143 -9.22 -4.99 9.60
CA GLY A 143 -8.92 -4.93 11.03
C GLY A 143 -7.81 -5.86 11.51
N VAL A 144 -7.29 -6.76 10.68
CA VAL A 144 -6.24 -7.72 11.06
C VAL A 144 -4.86 -7.05 11.04
N ARG A 145 -4.09 -7.22 12.12
CA ARG A 145 -2.71 -6.70 12.20
C ARG A 145 -1.69 -7.69 11.68
N ASN A 146 -0.55 -7.18 11.23
CA ASN A 146 0.49 -7.98 10.60
C ASN A 146 1.09 -9.03 11.56
N PHE A 147 1.23 -8.73 12.85
CA PHE A 147 1.69 -9.73 13.81
C PHE A 147 0.70 -10.89 14.01
N GLU A 148 -0.58 -10.71 13.68
CA GLU A 148 -1.59 -11.78 13.71
C GLU A 148 -1.42 -12.74 12.52
N GLY A 149 -0.53 -12.42 11.57
CA GLY A 149 -0.06 -13.34 10.52
C GLY A 149 0.58 -14.62 11.04
N VAL A 150 0.84 -14.73 12.34
CA VAL A 150 1.26 -16.00 12.98
C VAL A 150 0.16 -17.06 12.99
N SER A 151 -1.11 -16.63 12.90
CA SER A 151 -2.28 -17.50 12.83
C SER A 151 -3.12 -17.28 11.57
N LYS A 152 -2.71 -16.35 10.70
CA LYS A 152 -3.41 -15.97 9.47
C LYS A 152 -2.51 -16.11 8.24
N PRO A 153 -3.05 -16.41 7.06
CA PRO A 153 -2.27 -16.44 5.81
C PRO A 153 -1.56 -15.10 5.55
N LEU A 154 -0.41 -15.16 4.86
CA LEU A 154 0.35 -13.97 4.46
C LEU A 154 -0.24 -13.27 3.24
N LEU A 155 -0.90 -14.04 2.36
CA LEU A 155 -1.67 -13.57 1.22
C LEU A 155 -3.10 -14.13 1.29
N VAL A 156 -4.07 -13.23 1.10
CA VAL A 156 -5.49 -13.58 0.94
C VAL A 156 -6.03 -12.89 -0.30
N VAL A 157 -6.68 -13.66 -1.17
CA VAL A 157 -7.38 -13.18 -2.36
C VAL A 157 -8.87 -13.46 -2.19
N GLN A 158 -9.70 -12.46 -2.41
CA GLN A 158 -11.15 -12.58 -2.49
C GLN A 158 -11.60 -12.15 -3.88
N VAL A 159 -12.21 -13.05 -4.62
CA VAL A 159 -12.85 -12.74 -5.90
C VAL A 159 -14.35 -12.69 -5.66
N THR A 160 -14.94 -11.52 -5.87
CA THR A 160 -16.37 -11.31 -5.67
C THR A 160 -17.05 -11.02 -7.00
N GLU A 161 -17.97 -11.89 -7.41
CA GLU A 161 -18.86 -11.63 -8.55
C GLU A 161 -19.93 -10.61 -8.15
N LEU A 162 -20.02 -9.53 -8.91
CA LEU A 162 -21.02 -8.47 -8.75
C LEU A 162 -22.17 -8.67 -9.75
N GLU A 163 -23.20 -7.83 -9.68
CA GLU A 163 -24.32 -7.82 -10.63
C GLU A 163 -23.82 -7.75 -12.09
N ASP A 164 -22.95 -6.79 -12.37
CA ASP A 164 -22.45 -6.40 -13.69
C ASP A 164 -20.91 -6.36 -13.79
N GLY A 165 -20.21 -6.89 -12.77
CA GLY A 165 -18.75 -6.81 -12.68
C GLY A 165 -18.09 -7.91 -11.86
N VAL A 166 -16.78 -7.80 -11.71
CA VAL A 166 -15.96 -8.65 -10.84
C VAL A 166 -15.05 -7.77 -10.01
N PHE A 167 -14.98 -8.01 -8.70
CA PHE A 167 -14.04 -7.34 -7.80
C PHE A 167 -12.99 -8.32 -7.30
N VAL A 168 -11.72 -8.04 -7.57
CA VAL A 168 -10.58 -8.85 -7.09
C VAL A 168 -9.91 -8.11 -5.93
N GLY A 169 -10.28 -8.49 -4.71
CA GLY A 169 -9.71 -7.99 -3.46
C GLY A 169 -8.49 -8.80 -3.03
N VAL A 170 -7.39 -8.13 -2.69
CA VAL A 170 -6.13 -8.76 -2.30
C VAL A 170 -5.61 -8.13 -1.01
N ALA A 171 -5.25 -8.97 -0.05
CA ALA A 171 -4.60 -8.59 1.19
C ALA A 171 -3.23 -9.27 1.34
N VAL A 172 -2.17 -8.48 1.56
CA VAL A 172 -0.82 -8.97 1.84
C VAL A 172 -0.35 -8.45 3.20
N ASN A 173 0.23 -9.33 4.02
CA ASN A 173 0.79 -8.95 5.30
C ASN A 173 1.93 -7.92 5.08
N HIS A 174 1.74 -6.70 5.59
CA HIS A 174 2.65 -5.58 5.28
C HIS A 174 4.03 -5.77 5.93
N ALA A 175 4.17 -6.64 6.94
CA ALA A 175 5.47 -6.95 7.53
C ALA A 175 6.38 -7.79 6.60
N ILE A 176 5.90 -8.21 5.42
CA ILE A 176 6.73 -8.97 4.46
C ILE A 176 6.81 -8.33 3.07
N ALA A 177 6.03 -7.29 2.81
CA ALA A 177 5.97 -6.64 1.51
C ALA A 177 5.59 -5.17 1.65
N ASP A 178 6.27 -4.30 0.92
CA ASP A 178 5.84 -2.91 0.70
C ASP A 178 5.01 -2.78 -0.59
N GLY A 179 4.61 -1.55 -0.91
CA GLY A 179 3.82 -1.27 -2.12
C GLY A 179 4.52 -1.67 -3.43
N VAL A 180 5.86 -1.63 -3.49
CA VAL A 180 6.62 -2.05 -4.68
C VAL A 180 6.49 -3.56 -4.85
N ALA A 181 6.71 -4.31 -3.77
CA ALA A 181 6.57 -5.77 -3.78
C ALA A 181 5.12 -6.21 -4.06
N PHE A 182 4.12 -5.50 -3.51
CA PHE A 182 2.70 -5.76 -3.74
C PHE A 182 2.34 -5.65 -5.23
N TRP A 183 2.67 -4.52 -5.87
CA TRP A 183 2.32 -4.32 -7.28
C TRP A 183 3.19 -5.16 -8.22
N HIS A 184 4.43 -5.48 -7.86
CA HIS A 184 5.21 -6.46 -8.62
C HIS A 184 4.52 -7.84 -8.64
N PHE A 185 4.00 -8.29 -7.50
CA PHE A 185 3.19 -9.51 -7.43
C PHE A 185 1.92 -9.42 -8.29
N MET A 186 1.12 -8.36 -8.14
CA MET A 186 -0.13 -8.20 -8.92
C MET A 186 0.14 -8.20 -10.43
N ASN A 187 1.15 -7.44 -10.88
CA ASN A 187 1.47 -7.30 -12.29
C ASN A 187 1.98 -8.62 -12.88
N THR A 188 2.77 -9.37 -12.10
CA THR A 188 3.22 -10.71 -12.50
C THR A 188 2.05 -11.70 -12.53
N TRP A 189 1.14 -11.63 -11.55
CA TRP A 189 -0.02 -12.51 -11.50
C TRP A 189 -0.94 -12.31 -12.70
N SER A 190 -1.26 -11.05 -13.04
CA SER A 190 -2.10 -10.74 -14.20
C SER A 190 -1.46 -11.16 -15.52
N GLU A 191 -0.14 -10.97 -15.67
CA GLU A 191 0.61 -11.47 -16.83
C GLU A 191 0.59 -13.00 -16.96
N ILE A 192 0.78 -13.73 -15.85
CA ILE A 192 0.68 -15.20 -15.82
C ILE A 192 -0.75 -15.67 -16.10
N SER A 193 -1.75 -14.90 -15.67
CA SER A 193 -3.16 -15.19 -15.95
C SER A 193 -3.45 -15.17 -17.45
N ARG A 194 -2.96 -14.15 -18.17
CA ARG A 194 -3.11 -14.06 -19.65
C ARG A 194 -2.30 -15.12 -20.40
N SER A 195 -1.25 -15.64 -19.80
CA SER A 195 -0.36 -16.58 -20.47
C SER A 195 -1.05 -17.93 -20.62
N PRO A 196 -1.22 -18.44 -21.87
CA PRO A 196 -1.80 -19.76 -22.08
C PRO A 196 -1.00 -20.80 -21.29
N ILE A 197 -1.70 -21.82 -20.77
CA ILE A 197 -1.06 -22.99 -20.16
C ILE A 197 -0.34 -23.74 -21.28
N LEU A 198 0.85 -23.26 -21.66
CA LEU A 198 1.71 -24.01 -22.53
C LEU A 198 2.14 -25.24 -21.73
N SER A 199 1.91 -26.42 -22.27
CA SER A 199 2.40 -27.71 -21.75
C SER A 199 3.94 -27.81 -21.74
N ALA A 200 4.65 -26.69 -21.92
CA ALA A 200 6.08 -26.58 -21.91
C ALA A 200 6.56 -26.44 -20.45
N GLY A 201 7.56 -27.24 -20.07
CA GLY A 201 8.03 -27.35 -18.70
C GLY A 201 8.49 -26.04 -18.04
N PRO A 202 8.85 -26.10 -16.74
CA PRO A 202 9.00 -24.93 -15.87
C PRO A 202 9.94 -23.82 -16.33
N HIS A 203 10.89 -24.13 -17.22
CA HIS A 203 11.87 -23.18 -17.73
C HIS A 203 11.29 -22.14 -18.71
N HIS A 204 10.18 -22.43 -19.40
CA HIS A 204 9.65 -21.55 -20.44
C HIS A 204 8.83 -20.36 -19.90
N HIS A 205 8.29 -20.45 -18.69
CA HIS A 205 7.47 -19.37 -18.13
C HIS A 205 8.28 -18.16 -17.68
N GLN A 206 9.56 -18.33 -17.32
CA GLN A 206 10.42 -17.22 -16.88
C GLN A 206 10.89 -16.34 -18.05
N GLU A 207 11.06 -16.93 -19.24
CA GLU A 207 11.46 -16.21 -20.46
C GLU A 207 10.32 -15.38 -21.07
N LEU A 208 9.08 -15.67 -20.67
CA LEU A 208 7.88 -14.99 -21.17
C LEU A 208 7.41 -13.81 -20.30
N LEU A 209 7.97 -13.64 -19.09
CA LEU A 209 7.61 -12.53 -18.22
C LEU A 209 8.25 -11.23 -18.70
N SER A 210 7.44 -10.20 -18.83
CA SER A 210 7.86 -8.84 -19.16
C SER A 210 8.75 -8.20 -18.07
N GLN A 211 8.63 -8.65 -16.82
CA GLN A 211 9.43 -8.18 -15.70
C GLN A 211 10.30 -9.28 -15.10
N PRO A 212 11.52 -8.96 -14.62
CA PRO A 212 12.34 -9.91 -13.89
C PRO A 212 11.63 -10.46 -12.65
N VAL A 213 11.92 -11.72 -12.33
CA VAL A 213 11.44 -12.39 -11.11
C VAL A 213 11.89 -11.63 -9.85
N PRO A 214 11.13 -11.74 -8.75
CA PRO A 214 11.52 -11.13 -7.47
C PRO A 214 12.89 -11.62 -7.01
N VAL A 215 13.70 -10.69 -6.53
CA VAL A 215 14.95 -11.00 -5.85
C VAL A 215 14.65 -11.14 -4.37
N PHE A 216 14.73 -12.38 -3.88
CA PHE A 216 14.66 -12.68 -2.46
C PHE A 216 16.04 -12.51 -1.85
N GLY A 217 16.15 -11.57 -0.93
CA GLY A 217 17.36 -11.33 -0.17
C GLY A 217 17.02 -10.77 1.18
N GLN A 218 17.79 -11.15 2.19
CA GLN A 218 17.71 -10.53 3.50
C GLN A 218 18.72 -9.38 3.54
N TRP A 219 18.29 -8.17 3.17
CA TRP A 219 19.13 -7.01 3.42
C TRP A 219 19.07 -6.65 4.90
N PHE A 220 20.21 -6.73 5.58
CA PHE A 220 20.37 -6.21 6.93
C PHE A 220 21.54 -5.25 6.94
N LEU A 221 21.46 -4.28 7.84
CA LEU A 221 22.57 -3.41 8.15
C LEU A 221 23.74 -4.21 8.75
N ASP A 222 24.96 -3.90 8.34
CA ASP A 222 26.17 -4.48 8.90
C ASP A 222 26.23 -4.26 10.42
N GLY A 223 26.64 -5.31 11.16
CA GLY A 223 26.74 -5.26 12.62
C GLY A 223 25.42 -5.41 13.37
N ILE A 224 24.29 -5.65 12.68
CA ILE A 224 23.04 -6.08 13.33
C ILE A 224 23.04 -7.61 13.47
N GLU A 225 22.92 -8.09 14.72
CA GLU A 225 22.77 -9.51 15.02
C GLU A 225 21.43 -10.05 14.49
N ARG A 226 21.46 -11.24 13.90
CA ARG A 226 20.29 -11.92 13.35
C ARG A 226 19.99 -13.20 14.15
N PRO A 227 18.71 -13.51 14.43
CA PRO A 227 17.53 -12.70 14.14
C PRO A 227 17.39 -11.52 15.12
N ILE A 228 16.72 -10.45 14.69
CA ILE A 228 16.45 -9.31 15.57
C ILE A 228 15.46 -9.74 16.66
N ARG A 229 15.89 -9.59 17.92
CA ARG A 229 15.11 -9.89 19.12
C ARG A 229 14.36 -8.66 19.60
N ILE A 230 13.06 -8.78 19.85
CA ILE A 230 12.23 -7.72 20.43
C ILE A 230 11.62 -8.19 21.77
N PRO A 231 11.42 -7.31 22.76
CA PRO A 231 10.80 -7.69 24.02
C PRO A 231 9.43 -8.35 23.80
N ALA A 232 9.15 -9.45 24.51
CA ALA A 232 7.91 -10.22 24.34
C ALA A 232 6.64 -9.36 24.50
N ASP A 233 6.61 -8.42 25.45
CA ASP A 233 5.43 -7.59 25.72
C ASP A 233 5.20 -6.42 24.75
N SER A 234 6.17 -6.16 23.85
CA SER A 234 6.21 -4.93 23.05
C SER A 234 5.05 -4.74 22.07
N LEU A 235 4.41 -5.84 21.63
CA LEU A 235 3.24 -5.83 20.73
C LEU A 235 1.90 -5.83 21.45
N TYR A 236 1.82 -6.41 22.67
CA TYR A 236 0.56 -6.60 23.42
C TYR A 236 0.18 -5.38 24.27
N GLN A 237 1.15 -4.65 24.84
CA GLN A 237 0.87 -3.48 25.70
C GLN A 237 0.25 -2.28 24.96
N ARG A 238 0.06 -2.36 23.64
CA ARG A 238 -0.44 -1.26 22.79
C ARG A 238 -1.73 -1.57 22.05
N THR A 239 -2.41 -2.65 22.44
CA THR A 239 -3.62 -3.17 21.79
C THR A 239 -4.92 -2.85 22.55
N THR A 240 -4.84 -2.21 23.72
CA THR A 240 -5.97 -2.02 24.64
C THR A 240 -6.81 -0.77 24.37
N GLY A 241 -6.48 0.02 23.34
CA GLY A 241 -7.37 1.08 22.88
C GLY A 241 -8.35 0.53 21.86
N THR A 242 -9.57 0.21 22.29
CA THR A 242 -10.73 0.19 21.38
C THR A 242 -10.88 1.60 20.84
N SER A 243 -10.22 1.89 19.71
CA SER A 243 -10.55 3.08 18.95
C SER A 243 -11.93 2.83 18.40
N ASN A 244 -12.95 3.34 19.09
CA ASN A 244 -14.24 3.62 18.46
C ASN A 244 -13.91 4.29 17.13
N SER A 245 -14.15 3.61 16.02
CA SER A 245 -13.97 4.20 14.70
C SER A 245 -14.97 5.34 14.62
N ALA A 246 -14.49 6.57 14.80
CA ALA A 246 -15.26 7.71 14.36
C ALA A 246 -15.61 7.49 12.86
N PRO A 247 -16.72 8.02 12.36
CA PRO A 247 -17.24 7.69 11.03
C PRO A 247 -16.39 8.34 9.94
N TRP A 248 -15.16 7.83 9.73
CA TRP A 248 -14.29 8.30 8.66
C TRP A 248 -14.86 7.89 7.32
N GLN A 249 -14.82 8.82 6.37
CA GLN A 249 -15.23 8.58 5.00
C GLN A 249 -14.01 8.68 4.09
N VAL A 250 -14.07 7.99 2.95
CA VAL A 250 -13.05 8.08 1.91
C VAL A 250 -13.65 8.78 0.71
N ARG A 251 -13.13 9.97 0.39
CA ARG A 251 -13.45 10.71 -0.83
C ARG A 251 -12.32 10.55 -1.83
N ILE A 252 -12.65 10.33 -3.09
CA ILE A 252 -11.70 10.27 -4.20
C ILE A 252 -11.68 11.65 -4.87
N PHE A 253 -10.47 12.22 -4.97
CA PHE A 253 -10.21 13.47 -5.67
C PHE A 253 -9.37 13.19 -6.91
N HIS A 254 -9.89 13.53 -8.09
CA HIS A 254 -9.23 13.33 -9.36
C HIS A 254 -8.44 14.59 -9.77
N PHE A 255 -7.17 14.40 -10.08
CA PHE A 255 -6.29 15.45 -10.60
C PHE A 255 -5.92 15.09 -12.04
N THR A 256 -6.31 15.93 -13.00
CA THR A 256 -5.91 15.75 -14.40
C THR A 256 -4.43 16.06 -14.58
N LYS A 257 -3.84 15.61 -15.69
CA LYS A 257 -2.45 15.93 -16.01
C LYS A 257 -2.20 17.45 -16.04
N GLU A 258 -3.16 18.22 -16.57
CA GLU A 258 -3.08 19.68 -16.68
C GLU A 258 -3.14 20.36 -15.31
N SER A 259 -4.04 19.93 -14.42
CA SER A 259 -4.15 20.53 -13.08
C SER A 259 -2.90 20.25 -12.26
N ILE A 260 -2.33 19.04 -12.38
CA ILE A 260 -1.06 18.68 -11.74
C ILE A 260 0.09 19.54 -12.27
N ALA A 261 0.15 19.77 -13.58
CA ALA A 261 1.17 20.62 -14.19
C ALA A 261 1.07 22.07 -13.69
N ALA A 262 -0.15 22.61 -13.61
CA ALA A 262 -0.41 23.94 -13.08
C ALA A 262 -0.01 24.07 -11.60
N LEU A 263 -0.43 23.12 -10.74
CA LEU A 263 -0.03 23.06 -9.33
C LEU A 263 1.49 23.01 -9.16
N LYS A 264 2.16 22.16 -9.95
CA LYS A 264 3.62 22.06 -9.93
C LYS A 264 4.27 23.38 -10.33
N ALA A 265 3.78 24.02 -11.38
CA ALA A 265 4.31 25.31 -11.85
C ALA A 265 4.16 26.40 -10.78
N GLN A 266 2.97 26.51 -10.17
CA GLN A 266 2.71 27.43 -9.06
C GLN A 266 3.66 27.18 -7.88
N ALA A 267 3.77 25.93 -7.42
CA ALA A 267 4.63 25.59 -6.30
C ALA A 267 6.11 25.95 -6.55
N ASN A 268 6.62 25.73 -7.78
CA ASN A 268 7.99 26.12 -8.14
C ASN A 268 8.16 27.64 -8.23
N ALA A 269 7.19 28.37 -8.80
CA ALA A 269 7.23 29.83 -8.89
C ALA A 269 7.28 30.49 -7.50
N GLU A 270 6.40 30.07 -6.59
CA GLU A 270 6.38 30.55 -5.21
C GLU A 270 7.63 30.15 -4.42
N SER A 271 8.15 28.94 -4.63
CA SER A 271 9.37 28.51 -3.94
C SER A 271 10.60 29.34 -4.36
N ASN A 272 10.67 29.77 -5.62
CA ASN A 272 11.78 30.58 -6.12
C ASN A 272 11.74 32.02 -5.59
N SER A 273 10.55 32.58 -5.35
CA SER A 273 10.42 33.95 -4.82
C SER A 273 10.81 34.08 -3.35
N ILE A 274 10.75 32.99 -2.57
CA ILE A 274 11.09 32.97 -1.13
C ILE A 274 12.62 32.74 -0.90
N GLY A 275 13.45 33.00 -1.91
CA GLY A 275 14.90 32.78 -1.83
C GLY A 275 15.30 31.31 -1.85
N GLY A 276 14.44 30.44 -2.39
CA GLY A 276 14.80 29.06 -2.69
C GLY A 276 15.98 29.02 -3.68
N ASN A 277 16.87 28.06 -3.51
CA ASN A 277 17.92 27.81 -4.50
C ASN A 277 17.25 27.37 -5.81
N SER A 278 17.40 28.16 -6.88
CA SER A 278 16.78 27.93 -8.20
C SER A 278 17.10 26.57 -8.84
N SER A 279 18.06 25.81 -8.26
CA SER A 279 18.40 24.44 -8.67
C SER A 279 17.51 23.35 -8.07
N VAL A 280 16.69 23.65 -7.04
CA VAL A 280 15.82 22.67 -6.37
C VAL A 280 14.40 22.79 -6.91
N SER A 281 13.94 21.78 -7.66
CA SER A 281 12.58 21.75 -8.22
C SER A 281 11.61 20.92 -7.36
N ILE A 282 10.41 21.47 -7.17
CA ILE A 282 9.27 20.77 -6.58
C ILE A 282 8.67 19.81 -7.62
N SER A 283 8.50 18.55 -7.21
CA SER A 283 7.83 17.51 -8.01
C SER A 283 6.30 17.63 -7.98
N SER A 284 5.64 17.03 -8.96
CA SER A 284 4.17 16.96 -9.03
C SER A 284 3.55 16.37 -7.76
N LEU A 285 4.11 15.27 -7.26
CA LEU A 285 3.62 14.64 -6.04
C LEU A 285 3.77 15.60 -4.86
N GLN A 286 4.93 16.23 -4.67
CA GLN A 286 5.15 17.21 -3.58
C GLN A 286 4.15 18.38 -3.63
N ALA A 287 3.78 18.87 -4.82
CA ALA A 287 2.77 19.91 -4.97
C ALA A 287 1.38 19.43 -4.50
N ILE A 288 0.95 18.24 -4.91
CA ILE A 288 -0.31 17.63 -4.45
C ILE A 288 -0.29 17.43 -2.92
N LEU A 289 0.80 16.86 -2.38
CA LEU A 289 0.95 16.64 -0.94
C LEU A 289 0.85 17.96 -0.14
N ALA A 290 1.49 19.02 -0.65
CA ALA A 290 1.47 20.34 -0.05
C ALA A 290 0.08 20.97 -0.09
N LEU A 291 -0.66 20.81 -1.19
CA LEU A 291 -2.04 21.27 -1.30
C LEU A 291 -2.92 20.61 -0.23
N PHE A 292 -2.91 19.27 -0.14
CA PHE A 292 -3.65 18.54 0.90
C PHE A 292 -3.24 18.97 2.30
N TRP A 293 -1.94 19.13 2.56
CA TRP A 293 -1.44 19.54 3.87
C TRP A 293 -1.94 20.91 4.28
N ARG A 294 -1.92 21.89 3.37
CA ARG A 294 -2.43 23.25 3.61
C ARG A 294 -3.94 23.27 3.75
N SER A 295 -4.67 22.68 2.81
CA SER A 295 -6.14 22.72 2.80
C SER A 295 -6.74 21.98 4.00
N ILE A 296 -6.24 20.80 4.38
CA ILE A 296 -6.73 20.10 5.59
C ILE A 296 -6.41 20.90 6.87
N THR A 297 -5.24 21.53 6.93
CA THR A 297 -4.87 22.40 8.07
C THR A 297 -5.82 23.58 8.19
N ARG A 298 -6.17 24.21 7.05
CA ARG A 298 -7.14 25.30 6.98
C ARG A 298 -8.54 24.84 7.41
N SER A 299 -9.01 23.71 6.89
CA SER A 299 -10.33 23.15 7.18
C SER A 299 -10.55 22.82 8.66
N LYS A 300 -9.50 22.42 9.38
CA LYS A 300 -9.60 22.10 10.81
C LYS A 300 -9.77 23.33 11.71
N ARG A 301 -9.62 24.58 11.19
CA ARG A 301 -9.74 25.84 11.95
C ARG A 301 -8.97 25.83 13.28
N LEU A 302 -7.76 25.26 13.25
CA LEU A 302 -6.93 25.07 14.43
C LEU A 302 -6.60 26.43 15.06
N GLU A 303 -6.50 26.49 16.39
CA GLU A 303 -6.00 27.70 17.06
C GLU A 303 -4.54 27.92 16.63
N ALA A 304 -4.33 28.95 15.79
CA ALA A 304 -3.19 29.07 14.87
C ALA A 304 -1.79 29.01 15.52
N HIS A 305 -1.68 29.26 16.82
CA HIS A 305 -0.41 29.53 17.50
C HIS A 305 0.16 28.35 18.33
N LEU A 306 -0.58 27.25 18.54
CA LEU A 306 -0.13 26.15 19.42
C LEU A 306 -0.12 24.75 18.78
N GLU A 307 -0.65 24.60 17.57
CA GLU A 307 -0.84 23.27 16.97
C GLU A 307 0.21 22.94 15.92
N LYS A 308 0.90 21.80 16.15
CA LYS A 308 1.88 21.25 15.20
C LYS A 308 1.16 20.42 14.15
N THR A 309 1.58 20.58 12.91
CA THR A 309 1.10 19.78 11.78
C THR A 309 2.23 18.92 11.23
N LEU A 310 1.90 17.71 10.81
CA LEU A 310 2.85 16.72 10.31
C LEU A 310 2.38 16.19 8.96
N CYS A 311 3.23 16.31 7.94
CA CYS A 311 3.05 15.66 6.65
C CYS A 311 4.00 14.46 6.57
N ASN A 312 3.47 13.27 6.87
CA ASN A 312 4.22 12.02 6.81
C ASN A 312 4.24 11.49 5.38
N VAL A 313 5.44 11.26 4.83
CA VAL A 313 5.64 10.70 3.49
C VAL A 313 6.34 9.35 3.61
N THR A 314 5.74 8.34 2.99
CA THR A 314 6.35 7.01 2.85
C THR A 314 7.29 7.01 1.64
N MET A 315 8.56 6.64 1.83
CA MET A 315 9.59 6.68 0.80
C MET A 315 10.15 5.31 0.49
N ASN A 316 10.21 4.94 -0.79
CA ASN A 316 11.00 3.81 -1.27
C ASN A 316 12.50 4.17 -1.18
N VAL A 317 13.26 3.41 -0.39
CA VAL A 317 14.69 3.66 -0.16
C VAL A 317 15.63 2.72 -0.91
N ARG A 318 15.12 1.80 -1.74
CA ARG A 318 15.94 0.84 -2.50
C ARG A 318 17.13 1.50 -3.23
N GLN A 319 16.87 2.61 -3.92
CA GLN A 319 17.86 3.35 -4.71
C GLN A 319 18.71 4.34 -3.88
N ARG A 320 18.34 4.58 -2.62
CA ARG A 320 19.04 5.47 -1.69
C ARG A 320 20.10 4.74 -0.86
N LEU A 321 19.92 3.44 -0.63
CA LEU A 321 20.87 2.62 0.10
C LEU A 321 22.18 2.41 -0.70
N ARG A 322 23.27 2.16 0.01
CA ARG A 322 24.59 1.81 -0.54
C ARG A 322 25.12 0.52 0.12
N PRO A 323 25.29 -0.59 -0.63
CA PRO A 323 24.90 -0.77 -2.04
C PRO A 323 23.38 -0.62 -2.23
N GLN A 324 22.97 -0.27 -3.45
CA GLN A 324 21.55 -0.17 -3.80
C GLN A 324 20.90 -1.55 -3.73
N LEU A 325 19.63 -1.58 -3.28
CA LEU A 325 18.83 -2.79 -3.40
C LEU A 325 18.41 -2.99 -4.86
N PRO A 326 18.29 -4.25 -5.33
CA PRO A 326 17.70 -4.53 -6.63
C PRO A 326 16.31 -3.91 -6.76
N ASP A 327 15.95 -3.43 -7.95
CA ASP A 327 14.61 -2.86 -8.20
C ASP A 327 13.49 -3.86 -7.90
N LYS A 328 13.76 -5.14 -8.15
CA LYS A 328 12.85 -6.28 -7.88
C LYS A 328 13.08 -6.93 -6.51
N TYR A 329 13.75 -6.24 -5.59
CA TYR A 329 13.85 -6.69 -4.20
C TYR A 329 12.45 -6.88 -3.59
N PHE A 330 12.15 -8.12 -3.21
CA PHE A 330 10.91 -8.48 -2.55
C PHE A 330 11.06 -8.35 -1.03
N GLY A 331 10.22 -7.54 -0.41
CA GLY A 331 10.29 -7.20 1.00
C GLY A 331 9.95 -5.73 1.24
N ASN A 332 10.11 -5.27 2.48
CA ASN A 332 10.03 -3.84 2.79
C ASN A 332 11.40 -3.17 2.59
N ALA A 333 11.38 -2.05 1.87
CA ALA A 333 12.50 -1.10 1.83
C ALA A 333 11.91 0.33 1.83
N ILE A 334 11.20 0.64 2.92
CA ILE A 334 10.52 1.91 3.11
C ILE A 334 10.84 2.56 4.45
N ILE A 335 10.88 3.89 4.46
CA ILE A 335 10.85 4.71 5.67
C ILE A 335 9.66 5.67 5.62
N ILE A 336 9.23 6.16 6.78
CA ILE A 336 8.16 7.15 6.89
C ILE A 336 8.71 8.34 7.66
N GLU A 337 8.71 9.50 7.03
CA GLU A 337 9.29 10.72 7.59
C GLU A 337 8.31 11.88 7.55
N SER A 338 8.44 12.80 8.51
CA SER A 338 7.51 13.91 8.67
C SER A 338 8.17 15.24 8.29
N ALA A 339 7.61 15.95 7.33
CA ALA A 339 7.74 17.40 7.30
C ALA A 339 6.88 17.99 8.43
N THR A 340 7.42 18.97 9.15
CA THR A 340 6.77 19.56 10.34
C THR A 340 6.67 21.07 10.17
N ALA A 341 5.50 21.63 10.49
CA ALA A 341 5.25 23.06 10.51
C ALA A 341 4.13 23.36 11.51
N THR A 342 4.04 24.59 12.02
CA THR A 342 2.83 25.03 12.74
C THR A 342 1.69 25.28 11.77
N ALA A 343 0.45 25.31 12.29
CA ALA A 343 -0.70 25.72 11.48
C ALA A 343 -0.53 27.14 10.92
N SER A 344 -0.01 28.09 11.72
CA SER A 344 0.26 29.45 11.26
C SER A 344 1.26 29.51 10.11
N GLU A 345 2.41 28.83 10.21
CA GLU A 345 3.43 28.82 9.16
C GLU A 345 2.88 28.34 7.81
N LEU A 346 2.05 27.29 7.82
CA LEU A 346 1.44 26.75 6.60
C LEU A 346 0.39 27.67 5.95
N LEU A 347 -0.31 28.45 6.76
CA LEU A 347 -1.40 29.32 6.32
C LEU A 347 -0.91 30.71 5.95
N GLU A 348 0.13 31.22 6.61
CA GLU A 348 0.81 32.48 6.28
C GLU A 348 1.68 32.36 5.03
N HIS A 349 2.16 31.15 4.72
CA HIS A 349 2.92 30.87 3.51
C HIS A 349 2.10 30.18 2.40
N GLY A 350 2.63 30.26 1.17
CA GLY A 350 2.03 29.65 -0.02
C GLY A 350 2.30 28.15 -0.18
N LEU A 351 1.70 27.59 -1.23
CA LEU A 351 1.88 26.20 -1.68
C LEU A 351 3.36 25.84 -1.86
N GLY A 352 4.14 26.74 -2.47
CA GLY A 352 5.56 26.51 -2.76
C GLY A 352 6.40 26.32 -1.51
N TRP A 353 6.12 27.09 -0.44
CA TRP A 353 6.82 26.95 0.84
C TRP A 353 6.51 25.60 1.50
N ALA A 354 5.24 25.20 1.55
CA ALA A 354 4.84 23.92 2.12
C ALA A 354 5.47 22.74 1.35
N ALA A 355 5.46 22.81 0.02
CA ALA A 355 6.10 21.81 -0.83
C ALA A 355 7.62 21.76 -0.62
N MET A 356 8.26 22.90 -0.37
CA MET A 356 9.69 22.99 -0.07
C MET A 356 10.03 22.34 1.29
N GLN A 357 9.18 22.43 2.31
CA GLN A 357 9.41 21.70 3.57
C GLN A 357 9.39 20.18 3.36
N ILE A 358 8.48 19.69 2.52
CA ILE A 358 8.44 18.28 2.12
C ILE A 358 9.71 17.91 1.34
N ASN A 359 10.14 18.75 0.40
CA ASN A 359 11.35 18.54 -0.38
C ASN A 359 12.61 18.45 0.48
N LYS A 360 12.82 19.41 1.39
CA LYS A 360 13.95 19.43 2.32
C LYS A 360 13.97 18.17 3.18
N MET A 361 12.83 17.77 3.74
CA MET A 361 12.72 16.55 4.53
C MET A 361 13.14 15.30 3.73
N ILE A 362 12.69 15.17 2.46
CA ILE A 362 13.04 14.05 1.58
C ILE A 362 14.53 14.06 1.21
N ALA A 363 15.11 15.24 0.99
CA ALA A 363 16.52 15.40 0.65
C ALA A 363 17.46 14.96 1.77
N LEU A 364 17.05 15.12 3.03
CA LEU A 364 17.83 14.68 4.21
C LEU A 364 17.95 13.16 4.36
N GLN A 365 17.18 12.37 3.60
CA GLN A 365 17.19 10.91 3.70
C GLN A 365 18.30 10.29 2.84
N THR A 366 19.54 10.44 3.29
CA THR A 366 20.73 9.80 2.70
C THR A 366 20.88 8.35 3.17
N ASP A 367 21.78 7.58 2.54
CA ASP A 367 22.11 6.21 2.98
C ASP A 367 22.45 6.16 4.48
N GLU A 368 23.31 7.06 4.94
CA GLU A 368 23.80 7.13 6.31
C GLU A 368 22.66 7.43 7.29
N GLU A 369 21.78 8.39 6.97
CA GLU A 369 20.67 8.74 7.83
C GLU A 369 19.61 7.63 7.88
N ILE A 370 19.34 6.96 6.77
CA ILE A 370 18.47 5.78 6.72
C ILE A 370 19.03 4.67 7.61
N LYS A 371 20.30 4.31 7.42
CA LYS A 371 20.99 3.25 8.19
C LYS A 371 21.01 3.56 9.69
N LYS A 372 21.29 4.81 10.07
CA LYS A 372 21.27 5.28 11.46
C LYS A 372 19.88 5.10 12.09
N LYS A 373 18.81 5.41 11.36
CA LYS A 373 17.44 5.21 11.84
C LYS A 373 17.09 3.74 12.04
N LEU A 374 17.49 2.88 11.10
CA LEU A 374 17.27 1.43 11.22
C LEU A 374 18.06 0.84 12.39
N LYS A 375 19.29 1.31 12.63
CA LYS A 375 20.05 0.92 13.82
C LYS A 375 19.35 1.38 15.09
N ALA A 376 18.90 2.63 15.15
CA ALA A 376 18.16 3.15 16.31
C ALA A 376 16.86 2.39 16.58
N LEU A 377 16.21 1.87 15.53
CA LEU A 377 15.03 1.00 15.63
C LEU A 377 15.37 -0.32 16.32
N VAL A 378 16.47 -0.96 15.91
CA VAL A 378 16.92 -2.22 16.51
C VAL A 378 17.40 -2.03 17.94
N ASP A 379 18.13 -0.94 18.22
CA ASP A 379 18.62 -0.64 19.56
C ASP A 379 17.46 -0.26 20.53
N ARG A 380 16.33 0.25 20.01
CA ARG A 380 15.15 0.67 20.79
C ARG A 380 13.81 0.20 20.17
N PRO A 381 13.54 -1.12 20.08
CA PRO A 381 12.38 -1.66 19.35
C PRO A 381 11.03 -1.14 19.85
N PRO A 382 10.79 -0.97 21.17
CA PRO A 382 9.52 -0.44 21.65
C PRO A 382 9.23 0.98 21.18
N GLN A 383 10.21 1.82 20.87
CA GLN A 383 9.99 3.21 20.47
C GLN A 383 9.67 3.35 18.97
N ALA A 384 10.16 2.42 18.15
CA ALA A 384 9.92 2.40 16.71
C ALA A 384 8.49 2.00 16.31
N LEU A 385 7.81 1.21 17.15
CA LEU A 385 6.40 0.80 16.96
C LEU A 385 5.39 1.96 17.18
N LYS A 386 5.84 3.22 17.25
CA LYS A 386 5.02 4.42 17.45
C LYS A 386 4.46 5.02 16.15
N LEU A 387 4.96 4.61 14.98
CA LEU A 387 4.57 5.15 13.67
C LEU A 387 3.07 4.97 13.34
N VAL A 388 2.38 4.02 13.98
CA VAL A 388 0.96 3.68 13.75
C VAL A 388 0.04 4.24 14.86
N GLN A 389 0.54 5.15 15.70
CA GLN A 389 -0.26 5.74 16.77
C GLN A 389 -1.08 6.93 16.27
N PRO A 390 -2.34 7.08 16.74
CA PRO A 390 -3.08 8.32 16.57
C PRO A 390 -2.24 9.49 17.07
N ALA A 391 -2.26 10.60 16.35
CA ALA A 391 -1.64 11.82 16.82
C ALA A 391 -2.24 12.23 18.19
N ARG A 392 -1.47 12.91 19.03
CA ARG A 392 -2.03 13.56 20.23
C ARG A 392 -3.10 14.56 19.78
N SER A 393 -4.07 14.86 20.64
CA SER A 393 -5.23 15.71 20.32
C SER A 393 -4.88 17.08 19.73
N ASN A 394 -3.66 17.58 19.95
CA ASN A 394 -3.15 18.87 19.45
C ASN A 394 -2.22 18.76 18.23
N ILE A 395 -2.19 17.61 17.53
CA ILE A 395 -1.35 17.41 16.35
C ILE A 395 -2.20 16.95 15.17
N THR A 396 -2.20 17.74 14.10
CA THR A 396 -2.76 17.31 12.81
C THR A 396 -1.71 16.51 12.05
N ARG A 397 -2.02 15.25 11.73
CA ARG A 397 -1.11 14.36 11.00
C ARG A 397 -1.78 13.88 9.71
N LEU A 398 -1.09 14.06 8.61
CA LEU A 398 -1.41 13.43 7.33
C LEU A 398 -0.40 12.32 7.07
N ILE A 399 -0.86 11.17 6.59
CA ILE A 399 -0.01 10.03 6.23
C ILE A 399 -0.23 9.72 4.76
N PHE A 400 0.76 10.06 3.95
CA PHE A 400 0.77 9.80 2.53
C PHE A 400 1.43 8.45 2.23
N GLY A 401 0.66 7.60 1.57
CA GLY A 401 1.10 6.27 1.14
C GLY A 401 0.74 5.99 -0.30
N SER A 402 1.19 4.82 -0.77
CA SER A 402 1.11 4.42 -2.18
C SER A 402 1.88 5.39 -3.10
N SER A 403 1.74 5.22 -4.41
CA SER A 403 2.42 6.03 -5.42
C SER A 403 1.59 6.04 -6.71
N PRO A 404 1.47 7.19 -7.39
CA PRO A 404 0.84 7.24 -8.71
C PRO A 404 1.66 6.55 -9.79
N TRP A 405 2.92 6.19 -9.50
CA TRP A 405 3.82 5.51 -10.43
C TRP A 405 3.67 3.98 -10.42
N PHE A 406 2.81 3.44 -9.56
CA PHE A 406 2.52 2.01 -9.61
C PHE A 406 1.68 1.70 -10.84
N ASP A 407 2.04 0.64 -11.55
CA ASP A 407 1.28 0.15 -12.68
C ASP A 407 0.06 -0.64 -12.19
N VAL A 408 -1.00 0.10 -11.88
CA VAL A 408 -2.28 -0.43 -11.42
C VAL A 408 -3.12 -0.92 -12.60
N TYR A 409 -3.23 -0.11 -13.65
CA TYR A 409 -4.13 -0.37 -14.78
C TYR A 409 -3.52 -1.24 -15.89
N GLY A 410 -2.27 -1.67 -15.76
CA GLY A 410 -1.68 -2.76 -16.54
C GLY A 410 -2.14 -4.16 -16.12
N ASN A 411 -2.87 -4.28 -15.00
CA ASN A 411 -3.35 -5.56 -14.46
C ASN A 411 -4.57 -6.11 -15.22
N ASP A 412 -4.34 -6.68 -16.40
CA ASP A 412 -5.34 -7.42 -17.17
C ASP A 412 -5.22 -8.92 -16.91
N PHE A 413 -6.24 -9.56 -16.34
CA PHE A 413 -6.23 -10.99 -16.03
C PHE A 413 -6.65 -11.91 -17.18
N GLY A 414 -6.98 -11.35 -18.35
CA GLY A 414 -7.42 -12.09 -19.54
C GLY A 414 -8.76 -11.60 -20.12
N TRP A 415 -9.46 -10.71 -19.43
CA TRP A 415 -10.75 -10.16 -19.90
C TRP A 415 -10.81 -8.63 -19.88
N GLY A 416 -9.67 -7.96 -19.78
CA GLY A 416 -9.55 -6.51 -19.86
C GLY A 416 -8.92 -5.89 -18.61
N LYS A 417 -8.67 -4.58 -18.72
CA LYS A 417 -8.04 -3.79 -17.67
C LYS A 417 -9.00 -3.46 -16.52
N PRO A 418 -8.50 -3.16 -15.31
CA PRO A 418 -9.32 -2.69 -14.22
C PRO A 418 -9.96 -1.34 -14.57
N ILE A 419 -11.20 -1.15 -14.16
CA ILE A 419 -11.92 0.12 -14.26
C ILE A 419 -11.41 1.11 -13.20
N THR A 420 -11.20 0.63 -11.98
CA THR A 420 -10.71 1.44 -10.87
C THR A 420 -10.03 0.57 -9.82
N VAL A 421 -9.26 1.22 -8.95
CA VAL A 421 -8.67 0.61 -7.76
C VAL A 421 -9.37 1.11 -6.48
N ARG A 422 -9.53 0.23 -5.50
CA ARG A 422 -10.00 0.57 -4.16
C ARG A 422 -8.99 0.10 -3.12
N SER A 423 -8.98 0.78 -1.99
CA SER A 423 -8.13 0.42 -0.85
C SER A 423 -8.99 0.08 0.35
N GLY A 424 -8.54 -0.88 1.15
CA GLY A 424 -9.20 -1.17 2.41
C GLY A 424 -9.03 -0.03 3.40
N ARG A 425 -9.97 0.06 4.35
CA ARG A 425 -9.87 0.95 5.51
C ARG A 425 -8.53 0.77 6.21
N GLY A 426 -8.06 -0.48 6.34
CA GLY A 426 -7.03 -0.85 7.30
C GLY A 426 -7.47 -0.43 8.71
N LYS A 427 -6.51 -0.07 9.57
CA LYS A 427 -6.82 0.79 10.72
C LYS A 427 -7.05 2.19 10.15
N ALA A 428 -8.28 2.52 9.77
CA ALA A 428 -8.61 3.85 9.26
C ALA A 428 -8.20 4.90 10.31
N LEU A 429 -7.24 5.74 9.94
CA LEU A 429 -6.72 6.84 10.74
C LEU A 429 -7.15 8.13 10.03
N ASP A 430 -7.71 9.07 10.78
CA ASP A 430 -7.92 10.44 10.29
C ASP A 430 -6.59 10.97 9.70
N GLY A 431 -6.64 11.44 8.45
CA GLY A 431 -5.48 11.97 7.74
C GLY A 431 -4.74 10.96 6.86
N LYS A 432 -5.24 9.74 6.65
CA LYS A 432 -4.64 8.79 5.70
C LYS A 432 -4.99 9.20 4.26
N ILE A 433 -3.97 9.47 3.46
CA ILE A 433 -4.11 9.88 2.06
C ILE A 433 -3.35 8.88 1.17
N ILE A 434 -4.04 8.25 0.22
CA ILE A 434 -3.48 7.22 -0.65
C ILE A 434 -3.54 7.68 -2.10
N SER A 435 -2.41 7.59 -2.80
CA SER A 435 -2.30 7.98 -4.22
C SER A 435 -2.31 6.79 -5.17
N PHE A 436 -3.00 6.95 -6.29
CA PHE A 436 -3.03 6.02 -7.43
C PHE A 436 -2.86 6.78 -8.74
N PRO A 437 -2.38 6.14 -9.82
CA PRO A 437 -2.62 6.68 -11.15
C PRO A 437 -4.13 6.87 -11.35
N GLY A 438 -4.52 7.88 -12.12
CA GLY A 438 -5.91 8.05 -12.52
C GLY A 438 -6.33 7.02 -13.57
N ALA A 439 -7.58 6.59 -13.54
CA ALA A 439 -8.12 5.69 -14.57
C ALA A 439 -8.28 6.42 -15.91
N GLY A 440 -7.90 5.78 -17.02
CA GLY A 440 -8.23 6.26 -18.37
C GLY A 440 -7.37 7.39 -18.94
N GLU A 441 -6.68 8.19 -18.13
CA GLU A 441 -5.83 9.30 -18.59
C GLU A 441 -4.37 9.14 -18.10
N HIS A 442 -3.42 9.06 -19.03
CA HIS A 442 -2.01 8.94 -18.65
C HIS A 442 -1.50 10.25 -18.03
N GLY A 443 -1.08 10.17 -16.76
CA GLY A 443 -0.49 11.29 -16.03
C GLY A 443 -1.45 11.98 -15.07
N SER A 444 -2.72 11.57 -15.04
CA SER A 444 -3.66 11.95 -13.97
C SER A 444 -3.42 11.12 -12.71
N VAL A 445 -3.95 11.59 -11.58
CA VAL A 445 -3.76 11.00 -10.25
C VAL A 445 -5.08 11.00 -9.50
N ASP A 446 -5.44 9.84 -8.94
CA ASP A 446 -6.55 9.71 -8.00
C ASP A 446 -6.02 9.71 -6.57
N ILE A 447 -6.55 10.60 -5.74
CA ILE A 447 -6.23 10.67 -4.31
C ILE A 447 -7.41 10.21 -3.48
N HIS A 448 -7.23 9.11 -2.76
CA HIS A 448 -8.19 8.60 -1.80
C HIS A 448 -7.90 9.21 -0.43
N ALA A 449 -8.73 10.16 0.00
CA ALA A 449 -8.57 10.87 1.26
C ALA A 449 -9.52 10.31 2.33
N CYS A 450 -8.96 9.66 3.36
CA CYS A 450 -9.68 9.15 4.52
C CYS A 450 -9.69 10.20 5.63
N LEU A 451 -10.80 10.90 5.80
CA LEU A 451 -10.94 12.05 6.69
C LEU A 451 -12.30 12.04 7.39
N LYS A 452 -12.45 12.92 8.37
CA LYS A 452 -13.77 13.23 8.94
C LYS A 452 -14.72 13.84 7.90
N PRO A 453 -16.02 13.53 7.95
CA PRO A 453 -17.01 14.11 7.04
C PRO A 453 -16.97 15.64 7.00
N GLU A 454 -16.85 16.30 8.16
CA GLU A 454 -16.79 17.77 8.24
C GLU A 454 -15.54 18.36 7.55
N ILE A 455 -14.42 17.63 7.52
CA ILE A 455 -13.20 18.06 6.83
C ILE A 455 -13.33 17.84 5.33
N LEU A 456 -13.93 16.73 4.89
CA LEU A 456 -14.22 16.49 3.47
C LEU A 456 -15.14 17.56 2.90
N GLN A 457 -16.23 17.87 3.61
CA GLN A 457 -17.13 18.95 3.23
C GLN A 457 -16.42 20.32 3.20
N ALA A 458 -15.51 20.58 4.14
CA ALA A 458 -14.73 21.81 4.13
C ALA A 458 -13.75 21.89 2.94
N LEU A 459 -13.14 20.78 2.53
CA LEU A 459 -12.30 20.72 1.33
C LEU A 459 -13.10 20.94 0.06
N GLU A 460 -14.30 20.35 -0.05
CA GLU A 460 -15.19 20.53 -1.20
C GLU A 460 -15.73 21.97 -1.33
N ASN A 461 -15.70 22.74 -0.25
CA ASN A 461 -16.04 24.17 -0.25
C ASN A 461 -14.80 25.08 -0.36
N ASP A 462 -13.59 24.53 -0.34
CA ASP A 462 -12.35 25.31 -0.46
C ASP A 462 -12.07 25.56 -1.95
N THR A 463 -12.25 26.81 -2.37
CA THR A 463 -12.08 27.23 -3.78
C THR A 463 -10.68 26.95 -4.30
N GLU A 464 -9.62 27.23 -3.52
CA GLU A 464 -8.23 26.96 -3.95
C GLU A 464 -8.00 25.45 -4.12
N PHE A 465 -8.58 24.65 -3.24
CA PHE A 465 -8.47 23.20 -3.34
C PHE A 465 -9.22 22.67 -4.57
N MET A 466 -10.48 23.07 -4.75
CA MET A 466 -11.34 22.56 -5.82
C MET A 466 -10.96 23.06 -7.21
N GLU A 467 -10.29 24.20 -7.35
CA GLU A 467 -9.70 24.66 -8.63
C GLU A 467 -8.66 23.66 -9.18
N ALA A 468 -8.02 22.88 -8.30
CA ALA A 468 -7.05 21.86 -8.71
C ALA A 468 -7.66 20.48 -8.98
N ILE A 469 -8.93 20.28 -8.59
CA ILE A 469 -9.65 19.02 -8.75
C ILE A 469 -10.53 19.09 -9.99
N SER A 470 -10.49 18.05 -10.81
CA SER A 470 -11.50 17.88 -11.84
C SER A 470 -12.73 17.21 -11.23
N THR A 471 -13.89 17.83 -11.44
CA THR A 471 -15.17 17.18 -11.16
C THR A 471 -15.36 16.08 -12.20
N LEU A 472 -15.20 14.82 -11.77
CA LEU A 472 -15.51 13.63 -12.57
C LEU A 472 -16.98 13.58 -12.98
#